data_AF-A0A5N5PC69-F1
#
_entry.id   AF-A0A5N5PC69-F1
#
_cell.length_a   1.000
_cell.length_b   1.000
_cell.length_c   1.000
_cell.angle_alpha   90.00
_cell.angle_beta   90.00
_cell.angle_gamma   90.00
#
_symmetry.space_group_name_H-M   'P 1'
#
loop_
_entity.id
_entity.type
_entity.pdbx_description
1 polymer ?
#
loop_
_entity_poly.entity_id
_entity_poly.type
_entity_poly.pdbx_seq_one_letter_code
_entity_poly.pdbx_strand_id
1 'polypeptide(L)'
;MGSSPSKPEFVTVLANKCVTSGDHVILQCQANTEDVTTAWEKDGHSLSCVEGKHTVKKIGTTCVLEISNAQESDEGNYTITLSNSSGSVSCSALVRVEIKEWRKVQWRQDEMLNTLKAFNICNEVPELRFLLYGPVGAGKSSTINTIRTVFEGRQFVNCLAAAGSTTSHTLCYERFRFANEAGSFPFAFNDIMGAEAEDGVHTQDIITALKGHMKEGYLFNSRSPLSESNHYYNQNPSLSDQMHCLVYVISADKISMMGNDFIKKLKSVRETASGMGIPQVVFMTRVDLACPMTKENLQNIYIKWGHRTRTWLKSKRLNL
;
A
#
# COMPACT_ATOMS: atom_id res chain seq x y z
N MET A 1 -36.09 53.70 -13.61
CA MET A 1 -36.73 52.37 -13.57
C MET A 1 -35.61 51.35 -13.73
N GLY A 2 -35.19 50.68 -12.65
CA GLY A 2 -34.20 49.61 -12.75
C GLY A 2 -34.90 48.33 -13.19
N SER A 3 -34.45 47.73 -14.28
CA SER A 3 -34.92 46.41 -14.71
C SER A 3 -34.62 45.38 -13.63
N SER A 4 -35.60 44.61 -13.20
CA SER A 4 -35.38 43.47 -12.30
C SER A 4 -34.40 42.49 -12.95
N PRO A 5 -33.41 41.97 -12.20
CA PRO A 5 -32.42 41.05 -12.76
C PRO A 5 -33.10 39.77 -13.25
N SER A 6 -32.60 39.18 -14.35
CA SER A 6 -33.11 37.90 -14.85
C SER A 6 -32.70 36.75 -13.93
N LYS A 7 -33.50 35.66 -13.92
CA LYS A 7 -33.13 34.44 -13.19
C LYS A 7 -31.75 33.94 -13.65
N PRO A 8 -30.84 33.55 -12.73
CA PRO A 8 -29.52 33.04 -13.09
C PRO A 8 -29.63 31.72 -13.84
N GLU A 9 -28.89 31.60 -14.94
CA GLU A 9 -28.76 30.37 -15.72
C GLU A 9 -27.30 30.17 -16.15
N PHE A 10 -26.88 28.90 -16.29
CA PHE A 10 -25.56 28.57 -16.80
C PHE A 10 -25.58 28.55 -18.33
N VAL A 11 -24.78 29.42 -18.94
CA VAL A 11 -24.42 29.35 -20.36
C VAL A 11 -23.43 28.22 -20.60
N THR A 12 -22.47 28.06 -19.67
CA THR A 12 -21.60 26.88 -19.60
C THR A 12 -21.57 26.34 -18.18
N VAL A 13 -21.53 25.03 -18.05
CA VAL A 13 -21.43 24.33 -16.75
C VAL A 13 -19.99 23.91 -16.48
N LEU A 14 -19.69 23.58 -15.22
CA LEU A 14 -18.40 23.00 -14.85
C LEU A 14 -18.19 21.66 -15.57
N ALA A 15 -16.94 21.36 -15.91
CA ALA A 15 -16.53 20.09 -16.50
C ALA A 15 -15.62 19.32 -15.53
N ASN A 16 -15.78 18.00 -15.49
CA ASN A 16 -14.90 17.12 -14.70
C ASN A 16 -13.44 17.29 -15.13
N LYS A 17 -12.52 17.19 -14.17
CA LYS A 17 -11.08 17.34 -14.39
C LYS A 17 -10.32 16.16 -13.79
N CYS A 18 -9.41 15.58 -14.58
CA CYS A 18 -8.31 14.79 -14.07
C CYS A 18 -7.05 15.64 -14.20
N VAL A 19 -6.36 15.88 -13.09
CA VAL A 19 -5.15 16.72 -13.03
C VAL A 19 -4.01 15.91 -12.44
N THR A 20 -2.78 16.17 -12.85
CA THR A 20 -1.62 15.56 -12.20
C THR A 20 -1.28 16.32 -10.91
N SER A 21 -0.90 15.59 -9.85
CA SER A 21 -0.43 16.19 -8.61
C SER A 21 0.72 17.18 -8.88
N GLY A 22 0.61 18.38 -8.28
CA GLY A 22 1.54 19.49 -8.50
C GLY A 22 1.08 20.51 -9.54
N ASP A 23 0.17 20.15 -10.45
CA ASP A 23 -0.36 21.08 -11.46
C ASP A 23 -1.51 21.95 -10.91
N HIS A 24 -2.07 22.82 -11.75
CA HIS A 24 -3.19 23.70 -11.39
C HIS A 24 -4.53 23.13 -11.87
N VAL A 25 -5.56 23.23 -11.02
CA VAL A 25 -6.95 22.94 -11.41
C VAL A 25 -7.64 24.26 -11.74
N ILE A 26 -8.31 24.31 -12.89
CA ILE A 26 -9.15 25.44 -13.30
C ILE A 26 -10.56 24.92 -13.54
N LEU A 27 -11.49 25.33 -12.68
CA LEU A 27 -12.92 25.12 -12.81
C LEU A 27 -13.57 26.43 -13.26
N GLN A 28 -14.28 26.38 -14.38
CA GLN A 28 -14.85 27.56 -15.01
C GLN A 28 -16.26 27.29 -15.53
N CYS A 29 -17.15 28.25 -15.30
CA CYS A 29 -18.50 28.29 -15.85
C CYS A 29 -18.86 29.73 -16.25
N GLN A 30 -19.91 29.89 -17.05
CA GLN A 30 -20.41 31.19 -17.49
C GLN A 30 -21.90 31.34 -17.15
N ALA A 31 -22.26 32.47 -16.56
CA ALA A 31 -23.63 32.86 -16.27
C ALA A 31 -24.27 33.60 -17.46
N ASN A 32 -25.60 33.62 -17.53
CA ASN A 32 -26.34 34.45 -18.48
C ASN A 32 -26.34 35.95 -18.14
N THR A 33 -25.98 36.32 -16.91
CA THR A 33 -25.96 37.70 -16.42
C THR A 33 -24.79 37.95 -15.46
N GLU A 34 -24.34 39.20 -15.38
CA GLU A 34 -23.33 39.64 -14.41
C GLU A 34 -23.93 39.89 -13.02
N ASP A 35 -25.25 40.06 -12.91
CA ASP A 35 -25.97 40.25 -11.64
C ASP A 35 -26.20 38.91 -10.93
N VAL A 36 -25.11 38.28 -10.49
CA VAL A 36 -25.10 37.05 -9.70
C VAL A 36 -24.06 37.10 -8.59
N THR A 37 -24.37 36.55 -7.42
CA THR A 37 -23.36 36.17 -6.42
C THR A 37 -23.00 34.70 -6.62
N THR A 38 -21.75 34.36 -6.28
CA THR A 38 -21.20 33.00 -6.43
C THR A 38 -20.88 32.40 -5.08
N ALA A 39 -21.36 31.19 -4.81
CA ALA A 39 -20.93 30.38 -3.68
C ALA A 39 -20.29 29.09 -4.19
N TRP A 40 -19.15 28.71 -3.62
CA TRP A 40 -18.43 27.49 -3.96
C TRP A 40 -18.48 26.51 -2.81
N GLU A 41 -18.68 25.24 -3.13
CA GLU A 41 -18.68 24.14 -2.18
C GLU A 41 -17.78 23.01 -2.68
N LYS A 42 -17.19 22.30 -1.72
CA LYS A 42 -16.50 21.04 -1.96
C LYS A 42 -17.19 19.97 -1.12
N ASP A 43 -17.60 18.88 -1.75
CA ASP A 43 -18.24 17.73 -1.10
C ASP A 43 -19.40 18.14 -0.17
N GLY A 44 -20.21 19.09 -0.65
CA GLY A 44 -21.38 19.62 0.06
C GLY A 44 -21.07 20.60 1.20
N HIS A 45 -19.80 20.97 1.41
CA HIS A 45 -19.39 21.93 2.43
C HIS A 45 -18.88 23.22 1.77
N SER A 46 -19.19 24.37 2.37
CA SER A 46 -18.68 25.66 1.88
C SER A 46 -17.16 25.63 1.73
N LEU A 47 -16.67 26.06 0.57
CA LEU A 47 -15.25 26.01 0.24
C LEU A 47 -14.48 27.05 1.06
N SER A 48 -13.77 26.58 2.08
CA SER A 48 -12.82 27.39 2.85
C SER A 48 -11.60 27.73 1.98
N CYS A 49 -11.63 28.91 1.37
CA CYS A 49 -10.53 29.37 0.51
C CYS A 49 -9.26 29.58 1.34
N VAL A 50 -8.25 28.76 1.06
CA VAL A 50 -6.90 28.89 1.64
C VAL A 50 -6.07 29.86 0.79
N GLU A 51 -5.49 30.88 1.44
CA GLU A 51 -4.62 31.88 0.78
C GLU A 51 -3.43 31.22 0.06
N GLY A 52 -3.12 31.68 -1.16
CA GLY A 52 -2.06 31.11 -2.01
C GLY A 52 -2.38 29.75 -2.65
N LYS A 53 -3.44 29.07 -2.20
CA LYS A 53 -3.90 27.78 -2.74
C LYS A 53 -5.10 27.95 -3.66
N HIS A 54 -6.13 28.63 -3.16
CA HIS A 54 -7.39 28.84 -3.87
C HIS A 54 -7.46 30.28 -4.37
N THR A 55 -7.92 30.48 -5.61
CA THR A 55 -8.22 31.81 -6.13
C THR A 55 -9.57 31.77 -6.84
N VAL A 56 -10.53 32.51 -6.29
CA VAL A 56 -11.86 32.67 -6.89
C VAL A 56 -11.88 33.99 -7.65
N LYS A 57 -12.28 33.96 -8.92
CA LYS A 57 -12.38 35.13 -9.79
C LYS A 57 -13.75 35.17 -10.44
N LYS A 58 -14.34 36.36 -10.52
CA LYS A 58 -15.50 36.63 -11.35
C LYS A 58 -15.18 37.80 -12.27
N ILE A 59 -15.25 37.57 -13.58
CA ILE A 59 -14.93 38.55 -14.61
C ILE A 59 -16.13 38.63 -15.55
N GLY A 60 -16.93 39.69 -15.40
CA GLY A 60 -18.23 39.82 -16.04
C GLY A 60 -19.13 38.62 -15.70
N THR A 61 -19.56 37.87 -16.71
CA THR A 61 -20.36 36.66 -16.57
C THR A 61 -19.56 35.39 -16.25
N THR A 62 -18.24 35.44 -16.31
CA THR A 62 -17.38 34.26 -16.16
C THR A 62 -16.97 34.07 -14.70
N CYS A 63 -17.19 32.87 -14.17
CA CYS A 63 -16.80 32.50 -12.81
C CYS A 63 -15.72 31.43 -12.87
N VAL A 64 -14.63 31.62 -12.11
CA VAL A 64 -13.46 30.75 -12.11
C VAL A 64 -13.04 30.43 -10.68
N LEU A 65 -12.78 29.15 -10.41
CA LEU A 65 -12.04 28.69 -9.24
C LEU A 65 -10.73 28.05 -9.73
N GLU A 66 -9.62 28.61 -9.26
CA GLU A 66 -8.28 28.12 -9.51
C GLU A 66 -7.71 27.50 -8.23
N ILE A 67 -7.19 26.27 -8.32
CA ILE A 67 -6.54 25.55 -7.22
C ILE A 67 -5.10 25.27 -7.64
N SER A 68 -4.15 25.90 -6.96
CA SER A 68 -2.72 25.75 -7.25
C SER A 68 -2.12 24.51 -6.60
N ASN A 69 -1.09 23.92 -7.22
CA ASN A 69 -0.33 22.79 -6.66
C ASN A 69 -1.23 21.63 -6.17
N ALA A 70 -2.00 21.02 -7.07
CA ALA A 70 -3.00 20.00 -6.76
C ALA A 70 -2.43 18.86 -5.90
N GLN A 71 -3.13 18.56 -4.80
CA GLN A 71 -2.84 17.50 -3.84
C GLN A 71 -4.01 16.52 -3.79
N GLU A 72 -3.77 15.31 -3.30
CA GLU A 72 -4.81 14.28 -3.13
C GLU A 72 -5.99 14.79 -2.27
N SER A 73 -5.72 15.67 -1.29
CA SER A 73 -6.75 16.33 -0.47
C SER A 73 -7.64 17.30 -1.24
N ASP A 74 -7.26 17.69 -2.47
CA ASP A 74 -8.06 18.54 -3.35
C ASP A 74 -9.03 17.73 -4.21
N GLU A 75 -8.91 16.40 -4.28
CA GLU A 75 -9.92 15.55 -4.93
C GLU A 75 -11.28 15.69 -4.25
N GLY A 76 -12.35 15.75 -5.06
CA GLY A 76 -13.71 15.88 -4.57
C GLY A 76 -14.66 16.47 -5.61
N ASN A 77 -15.93 16.56 -5.23
CA ASN A 77 -16.97 17.14 -6.05
C ASN A 77 -17.13 18.63 -5.72
N TYR A 78 -16.84 19.49 -6.70
CA TYR A 78 -16.93 20.94 -6.55
C TYR A 78 -18.23 21.45 -7.14
N THR A 79 -18.98 22.23 -6.36
CA THR A 79 -20.26 22.82 -6.78
C THR A 79 -20.15 24.34 -6.76
N ILE A 80 -20.65 24.99 -7.81
CA ILE A 80 -20.87 26.43 -7.82
C ILE A 80 -22.38 26.70 -7.82
N THR A 81 -22.81 27.62 -6.96
CA THR A 81 -24.17 28.15 -6.92
C THR A 81 -24.15 29.62 -7.33
N LEU A 82 -24.94 29.94 -8.35
CA LEU A 82 -25.21 31.32 -8.79
C LEU A 82 -26.55 31.76 -8.19
N SER A 83 -26.62 32.96 -7.60
CA SER A 83 -27.86 33.49 -7.05
C SER A 83 -28.04 34.98 -7.24
N ASN A 84 -29.29 35.42 -7.36
CA ASN A 84 -29.72 36.82 -7.30
C ASN A 84 -31.16 36.90 -6.74
N SER A 85 -31.77 38.09 -6.76
CA SER A 85 -33.12 38.30 -6.22
C SER A 85 -34.23 37.53 -6.96
N SER A 86 -33.95 36.99 -8.16
CA SER A 86 -34.89 36.23 -8.97
C SER A 86 -34.71 34.70 -8.87
N GLY A 87 -33.70 34.23 -8.14
CA GLY A 87 -33.54 32.81 -7.82
C GLY A 87 -32.08 32.36 -7.76
N SER A 88 -31.89 31.04 -7.75
CA SER A 88 -30.57 30.40 -7.75
C SER A 88 -30.53 29.16 -8.64
N VAL A 89 -29.31 28.81 -9.07
CA VAL A 89 -29.01 27.60 -9.84
C VAL A 89 -27.63 27.09 -9.46
N SER A 90 -27.40 25.78 -9.49
CA SER A 90 -26.11 25.17 -9.18
C SER A 90 -25.68 24.12 -10.21
N CYS A 91 -24.38 23.93 -10.37
CA CYS A 91 -23.80 22.83 -11.14
C CYS A 91 -22.51 22.34 -10.48
N SER A 92 -22.13 21.09 -10.76
CA SER A 92 -21.01 20.43 -10.11
C SER A 92 -20.04 19.78 -11.09
N ALA A 93 -18.79 19.62 -10.68
CA ALA A 93 -17.78 18.84 -11.39
C ALA A 93 -16.89 18.06 -10.42
N LEU A 94 -16.54 16.84 -10.83
CA LEU A 94 -15.57 15.99 -10.13
C LEU A 94 -14.15 16.39 -10.53
N VAL A 95 -13.32 16.68 -9.53
CA VAL A 95 -11.87 16.84 -9.68
C VAL A 95 -11.19 15.58 -9.15
N ARG A 96 -10.38 14.92 -9.99
CA ARG A 96 -9.51 13.79 -9.63
C ARG A 96 -8.06 14.20 -9.73
N VAL A 97 -7.26 13.78 -8.76
CA VAL A 97 -5.82 14.10 -8.74
C VAL A 97 -5.02 12.82 -8.98
N GLU A 98 -4.40 12.72 -10.15
CA GLU A 98 -3.52 11.62 -10.52
C GLU A 98 -2.11 11.87 -10.00
N ILE A 99 -1.58 10.93 -9.24
CA ILE A 99 -0.20 11.01 -8.76
C ILE A 99 0.72 10.73 -9.95
N LYS A 100 1.58 11.69 -10.31
CA LYS A 100 2.59 11.49 -11.35
C LYS A 100 3.45 10.29 -10.98
N GLU A 101 3.54 9.31 -11.86
CA GLU A 101 4.45 8.18 -11.68
C GLU A 101 5.88 8.73 -11.48
N TRP A 102 6.38 8.61 -10.25
CA TRP A 102 7.62 9.24 -9.79
C TRP A 102 8.89 8.66 -10.43
N ARG A 103 8.74 7.58 -11.21
CA ARG A 103 9.71 7.04 -12.15
C ARG A 103 8.98 6.19 -13.18
N LYS A 104 9.32 6.34 -14.46
CA LYS A 104 9.19 5.21 -15.40
C LYS A 104 10.27 4.22 -15.01
N VAL A 105 9.94 3.23 -14.18
CA VAL A 105 10.83 2.08 -14.06
C VAL A 105 10.82 1.42 -15.43
N GLN A 106 11.91 1.56 -16.18
CA GLN A 106 12.17 0.59 -17.24
C GLN A 106 12.49 -0.71 -16.55
N TRP A 107 11.43 -1.43 -16.19
CA TRP A 107 11.57 -2.80 -15.78
C TRP A 107 12.07 -3.52 -17.02
N ARG A 108 13.37 -3.78 -17.12
CA ARG A 108 13.87 -4.86 -17.97
C ARG A 108 13.46 -6.18 -17.31
N GLN A 109 12.15 -6.41 -17.24
CA GLN A 109 11.57 -7.59 -16.62
C GLN A 109 12.17 -8.80 -17.30
N ASP A 110 12.25 -8.80 -18.61
CA ASP A 110 12.79 -9.92 -19.38
C ASP A 110 14.21 -10.32 -18.94
N GLU A 111 15.13 -9.38 -18.77
CA GLU A 111 16.52 -9.68 -18.36
C GLU A 111 16.59 -10.24 -16.93
N MET A 112 15.86 -9.62 -15.99
CA MET A 112 15.77 -10.08 -14.59
C MET A 112 15.05 -11.43 -14.48
N LEU A 113 13.91 -11.58 -15.15
CA LEU A 113 13.08 -12.80 -15.16
C LEU A 113 13.85 -13.95 -15.80
N ASN A 114 14.56 -13.72 -16.91
CA ASN A 114 15.40 -14.73 -17.55
C ASN A 114 16.54 -15.16 -16.64
N THR A 115 17.20 -14.22 -15.96
CA THR A 115 18.26 -14.53 -14.98
C THR A 115 17.71 -15.38 -13.83
N LEU A 116 16.55 -15.02 -13.28
CA LEU A 116 15.93 -15.76 -12.18
C LEU A 116 15.44 -17.14 -12.59
N LYS A 117 15.03 -17.33 -13.85
CA LYS A 117 14.67 -18.66 -14.38
C LYS A 117 15.88 -19.54 -14.63
N ALA A 118 16.96 -18.96 -15.13
CA ALA A 118 18.21 -19.68 -15.39
C ALA A 118 19.00 -19.95 -14.09
N PHE A 119 18.59 -19.36 -12.97
CA PHE A 119 19.24 -19.55 -11.69
C PHE A 119 19.07 -20.99 -11.20
N ASN A 120 20.18 -21.73 -11.15
CA ASN A 120 20.24 -23.05 -10.56
C ASN A 120 20.77 -22.95 -9.13
N ILE A 121 20.01 -23.45 -8.17
CA ILE A 121 20.31 -23.35 -6.74
C ILE A 121 21.40 -24.37 -6.38
N CYS A 122 21.03 -25.66 -6.43
CA CYS A 122 21.87 -26.83 -6.21
C CYS A 122 21.02 -28.08 -6.54
N ASN A 123 21.65 -29.21 -6.88
CA ASN A 123 20.95 -30.44 -7.27
C ASN A 123 20.02 -31.00 -6.17
N GLU A 124 20.26 -30.67 -4.90
CA GLU A 124 19.47 -31.15 -3.75
C GLU A 124 18.26 -30.26 -3.42
N VAL A 125 18.22 -29.03 -3.93
CA VAL A 125 17.19 -28.03 -3.61
C VAL A 125 16.64 -27.43 -4.91
N PRO A 126 15.47 -27.88 -5.40
CA PRO A 126 14.90 -27.38 -6.64
C PRO A 126 14.21 -26.00 -6.50
N GLU A 127 13.91 -25.56 -5.29
CA GLU A 127 13.10 -24.36 -5.01
C GLU A 127 13.61 -23.65 -3.73
N LEU A 128 13.93 -22.36 -3.83
CA LEU A 128 14.19 -21.53 -2.65
C LEU A 128 12.88 -21.14 -1.97
N ARG A 129 12.82 -21.28 -0.65
CA ARG A 129 11.61 -21.00 0.14
C ARG A 129 11.80 -19.84 1.09
N PHE A 130 10.91 -18.86 1.02
CA PHE A 130 10.94 -17.64 1.81
C PHE A 130 9.72 -17.61 2.73
N LEU A 131 9.94 -17.60 4.06
CA LEU A 131 8.83 -17.52 5.02
C LEU A 131 8.50 -16.05 5.31
N LEU A 132 7.26 -15.62 5.05
CA LEU A 132 6.80 -14.28 5.40
C LEU A 132 6.25 -14.25 6.82
N TYR A 133 6.94 -13.57 7.74
CA TYR A 133 6.51 -13.44 9.13
C TYR A 133 6.28 -11.98 9.50
N GLY A 134 5.17 -11.69 10.19
CA GLY A 134 4.83 -10.33 10.58
C GLY A 134 3.44 -10.23 11.18
N PRO A 135 3.10 -9.08 11.79
CA PRO A 135 1.83 -8.92 12.47
C PRO A 135 0.64 -9.00 11.50
N VAL A 136 -0.56 -9.21 12.04
CA VAL A 136 -1.80 -9.14 11.26
C VAL A 136 -1.93 -7.74 10.65
N GLY A 137 -2.35 -7.69 9.38
CA GLY A 137 -2.49 -6.44 8.64
C GLY A 137 -1.17 -5.73 8.30
N ALA A 138 -0.01 -6.39 8.46
CA ALA A 138 1.28 -5.86 8.02
C ALA A 138 1.47 -5.86 6.49
N GLY A 139 0.54 -6.47 5.74
CA GLY A 139 0.61 -6.54 4.27
C GLY A 139 1.40 -7.74 3.73
N LYS A 140 1.52 -8.85 4.47
CA LYS A 140 2.15 -10.09 4.00
C LYS A 140 1.54 -10.59 2.68
N SER A 141 0.24 -10.90 2.70
CA SER A 141 -0.47 -11.40 1.52
C SER A 141 -0.56 -10.35 0.40
N SER A 142 -0.65 -9.06 0.75
CA SER A 142 -0.56 -7.96 -0.23
C SER A 142 0.80 -7.92 -0.94
N THR A 143 1.89 -8.22 -0.21
CA THR A 143 3.25 -8.33 -0.76
C THR A 143 3.32 -9.49 -1.74
N ILE A 144 2.75 -10.65 -1.39
CA ILE A 144 2.66 -11.82 -2.28
C ILE A 144 1.90 -11.49 -3.55
N ASN A 145 0.73 -10.84 -3.46
CA ASN A 145 -0.06 -10.46 -4.65
C ASN A 145 0.70 -9.50 -5.57
N THR A 146 1.49 -8.59 -4.99
CA THR A 146 2.36 -7.69 -5.75
C THR A 146 3.44 -8.47 -6.49
N ILE A 147 4.12 -9.40 -5.80
CA ILE A 147 5.12 -10.30 -6.39
C ILE A 147 4.49 -11.13 -7.52
N ARG A 148 3.32 -11.73 -7.26
CA ARG A 148 2.59 -12.52 -8.25
C ARG A 148 2.32 -11.74 -9.53
N THR A 149 1.83 -10.51 -9.39
CA THR A 149 1.55 -9.62 -10.53
C THR A 149 2.80 -9.35 -11.37
N VAL A 150 3.97 -9.18 -10.72
CA VAL A 150 5.24 -8.93 -11.40
C VAL A 150 5.75 -10.16 -12.15
N PHE A 151 5.69 -11.35 -11.53
CA PHE A 151 6.32 -12.55 -12.09
C PHE A 151 5.42 -13.31 -13.09
N GLU A 152 4.10 -13.25 -12.91
CA GLU A 152 3.14 -13.96 -13.78
C GLU A 152 2.70 -13.12 -14.99
N GLY A 153 3.07 -11.83 -15.04
CA GLY A 153 2.78 -10.95 -16.18
C GLY A 153 1.30 -10.63 -16.39
N ARG A 154 0.44 -10.99 -15.43
CA ARG A 154 -1.00 -10.73 -15.45
C ARG A 154 -1.35 -9.71 -14.37
N GLN A 155 -2.01 -8.62 -14.76
CA GLN A 155 -2.67 -7.76 -13.79
C GLN A 155 -3.83 -8.54 -13.17
N PHE A 156 -3.70 -8.96 -11.92
CA PHE A 156 -4.83 -9.54 -11.19
C PHE A 156 -5.82 -8.40 -10.85
N VAL A 157 -6.95 -8.39 -11.55
CA VAL A 157 -8.04 -7.39 -11.40
C VAL A 157 -8.75 -7.49 -10.04
N ASN A 158 -8.44 -8.49 -9.21
CA ASN A 158 -8.95 -8.61 -7.84
C ASN A 158 -7.99 -8.06 -6.77
N CYS A 159 -7.28 -6.96 -7.07
CA CYS A 159 -6.60 -6.15 -6.04
C CYS A 159 -7.59 -5.20 -5.34
N LEU A 160 -8.82 -5.65 -5.07
CA LEU A 160 -9.61 -5.10 -3.98
C LEU A 160 -8.88 -5.49 -2.70
N ALA A 161 -7.97 -4.62 -2.29
CA ALA A 161 -7.57 -4.52 -0.90
C ALA A 161 -8.85 -4.63 -0.07
N ALA A 162 -8.93 -5.65 0.79
CA ALA A 162 -9.77 -5.58 1.96
C ALA A 162 -9.19 -4.48 2.87
N ALA A 163 -9.35 -3.23 2.44
CA ALA A 163 -9.26 -2.07 3.28
C ALA A 163 -10.47 -2.17 4.22
N GLY A 164 -10.24 -2.67 5.43
CA GLY A 164 -11.22 -2.55 6.51
C GLY A 164 -11.62 -3.83 7.26
N SER A 165 -11.05 -5.00 6.96
CA SER A 165 -11.29 -6.18 7.80
C SER A 165 -10.18 -6.35 8.84
N THR A 166 -10.55 -6.20 10.11
CA THR A 166 -9.71 -6.34 11.30
C THR A 166 -9.51 -7.80 11.72
N THR A 167 -9.78 -8.78 10.86
CA THR A 167 -9.57 -10.21 11.16
C THR A 167 -8.57 -10.84 10.19
N SER A 168 -7.71 -11.73 10.71
CA SER A 168 -6.68 -12.42 9.93
C SER A 168 -7.30 -13.22 8.78
N HIS A 169 -7.13 -12.75 7.55
CA HIS A 169 -7.62 -13.46 6.35
C HIS A 169 -6.81 -14.73 6.02
N THR A 170 -5.55 -14.81 6.43
CA THR A 170 -4.72 -16.01 6.26
C THR A 170 -4.88 -16.87 7.51
N LEU A 171 -5.66 -17.95 7.42
CA LEU A 171 -5.84 -18.92 8.51
C LEU A 171 -4.98 -20.17 8.32
N CYS A 172 -4.50 -20.42 7.11
CA CYS A 172 -3.73 -21.60 6.75
C CYS A 172 -2.29 -21.28 6.32
N TYR A 173 -1.42 -22.28 6.41
CA TYR A 173 -0.09 -22.25 5.81
C TYR A 173 -0.19 -22.52 4.31
N GLU A 174 0.12 -21.51 3.51
CA GLU A 174 -0.03 -21.54 2.05
C GLU A 174 1.31 -21.28 1.36
N ARG A 175 1.59 -22.03 0.30
CA ARG A 175 2.80 -21.87 -0.50
C ARG A 175 2.48 -21.25 -1.85
N PHE A 176 3.12 -20.13 -2.13
CA PHE A 176 2.96 -19.37 -3.35
C PHE A 176 4.14 -19.61 -4.28
N ARG A 177 3.88 -20.38 -5.34
CA ARG A 177 4.79 -20.52 -6.49
C ARG A 177 4.39 -19.57 -7.59
N PHE A 178 5.35 -19.20 -8.42
CA PHE A 178 5.15 -18.27 -9.53
C PHE A 178 5.51 -18.95 -10.84
N ALA A 179 4.69 -18.74 -11.85
CA ALA A 179 4.94 -19.22 -13.20
C ALA A 179 4.36 -18.27 -14.23
N ASN A 180 4.98 -18.20 -15.40
CA ASN A 180 4.44 -17.49 -16.55
C ASN A 180 4.47 -18.37 -17.80
N GLU A 181 4.10 -17.81 -18.95
CA GLU A 181 4.05 -18.55 -20.23
C GLU A 181 5.39 -19.19 -20.61
N ALA A 182 6.50 -18.65 -20.11
CA ALA A 182 7.84 -19.16 -20.34
C ALA A 182 8.39 -20.00 -19.17
N GLY A 183 7.56 -20.51 -18.26
CA GLY A 183 7.93 -21.49 -17.23
C GLY A 183 7.83 -21.02 -15.77
N SER A 184 8.12 -21.93 -14.84
CA SER A 184 8.11 -21.69 -13.39
C SER A 184 9.40 -21.09 -12.86
N PHE A 185 9.31 -20.30 -11.80
CA PHE A 185 10.48 -19.75 -11.12
C PHE A 185 10.95 -20.68 -9.99
N PRO A 186 12.27 -20.79 -9.72
CA PRO A 186 12.83 -21.70 -8.72
C PRO A 186 12.72 -21.12 -7.29
N PHE A 187 11.62 -20.44 -6.97
CA PHE A 187 11.37 -19.92 -5.63
C PHE A 187 9.89 -19.86 -5.29
N ALA A 188 9.60 -19.95 -3.99
CA ALA A 188 8.28 -19.84 -3.42
C ALA A 188 8.28 -18.97 -2.16
N PHE A 189 7.17 -18.28 -1.94
CA PHE A 189 6.89 -17.60 -0.68
C PHE A 189 5.87 -18.40 0.12
N ASN A 190 6.10 -18.54 1.42
CA ASN A 190 5.21 -19.25 2.32
C ASN A 190 4.55 -18.21 3.23
N ASP A 191 3.24 -18.08 3.14
CA ASP A 191 2.46 -17.19 4.01
C ASP A 191 2.01 -17.94 5.25
N ILE A 192 2.07 -17.26 6.39
CA ILE A 192 1.58 -17.75 7.68
C ILE A 192 0.57 -16.77 8.25
N MET A 193 -0.32 -17.29 9.10
CA MET A 193 -1.25 -16.47 9.86
C MET A 193 -0.47 -15.34 10.57
N GLY A 194 -1.03 -14.13 10.56
CA GLY A 194 -0.38 -13.01 11.23
C GLY A 194 -0.27 -13.25 12.73
N ALA A 195 0.81 -12.78 13.33
CA ALA A 195 0.99 -12.87 14.77
C ALA A 195 0.38 -11.65 15.48
N GLU A 196 -0.42 -11.92 16.50
CA GLU A 196 -0.95 -10.95 17.47
C GLU A 196 -0.49 -11.32 18.89
N ALA A 197 -0.80 -10.48 19.87
CA ALA A 197 -0.42 -10.70 21.26
C ALA A 197 -1.06 -11.99 21.83
N GLU A 198 -2.37 -12.15 21.66
CA GLU A 198 -3.14 -13.24 22.29
C GLU A 198 -3.71 -14.28 21.31
N ASP A 199 -4.11 -13.90 20.08
CA ASP A 199 -4.75 -14.80 19.10
C ASP A 199 -3.89 -15.14 17.87
N GLY A 200 -2.59 -14.81 17.90
CA GLY A 200 -1.67 -15.02 16.78
C GLY A 200 -1.09 -16.43 16.63
N VAL A 201 -0.42 -16.67 15.51
CA VAL A 201 0.39 -17.89 15.29
C VAL A 201 1.39 -18.11 16.44
N HIS A 202 1.47 -19.35 16.92
CA HIS A 202 2.37 -19.72 18.01
C HIS A 202 3.84 -19.68 17.53
N THR A 203 4.76 -19.21 18.37
CA THR A 203 6.20 -19.15 18.03
C THR A 203 6.74 -20.52 17.59
N GLN A 204 6.28 -21.58 18.24
CA GLN A 204 6.67 -22.95 17.90
C GLN A 204 6.24 -23.35 16.49
N ASP A 205 5.06 -22.92 16.03
CA ASP A 205 4.59 -23.21 14.66
C ASP A 205 5.46 -22.55 13.60
N ILE A 206 5.93 -21.33 13.88
CA ILE A 206 6.88 -20.62 13.01
C ILE A 206 8.19 -21.39 12.94
N ILE A 207 8.71 -21.87 14.08
CA ILE A 207 9.93 -22.67 14.14
C ILE A 207 9.76 -24.00 13.40
N THR A 208 8.62 -24.66 13.57
CA THR A 208 8.25 -25.89 12.85
C THR A 208 8.19 -25.66 11.34
N ALA A 209 7.65 -24.53 10.89
CA ALA A 209 7.66 -24.12 9.49
C ALA A 209 9.08 -23.84 8.98
N LEU A 210 9.92 -23.12 9.74
CA LEU A 210 11.32 -22.84 9.40
C LEU A 210 12.13 -24.12 9.16
N LYS A 211 11.90 -25.14 9.99
CA LYS A 211 12.54 -26.46 9.90
C LYS A 211 11.96 -27.37 8.80
N GLY A 212 10.92 -26.94 8.09
CA GLY A 212 10.29 -27.74 7.02
C GLY A 212 9.35 -28.85 7.51
N HIS A 213 9.03 -28.87 8.81
CA HIS A 213 8.14 -29.86 9.41
C HIS A 213 6.64 -29.56 9.17
N MET A 214 6.30 -28.47 8.48
CA MET A 214 4.91 -28.06 8.24
C MET A 214 4.52 -28.25 6.77
N LYS A 215 3.42 -29.00 6.54
CA LYS A 215 2.82 -29.18 5.22
C LYS A 215 1.78 -28.10 4.91
N GLU A 216 1.65 -27.83 3.62
CA GLU A 216 0.65 -26.90 3.07
C GLU A 216 -0.77 -27.29 3.44
N GLY A 217 -1.62 -26.29 3.70
CA GLY A 217 -3.01 -26.47 4.13
C GLY A 217 -3.20 -26.61 5.65
N TYR A 218 -2.12 -26.59 6.44
CA TYR A 218 -2.24 -26.58 7.91
C TYR A 218 -3.02 -25.34 8.38
N LEU A 219 -4.10 -25.56 9.12
CA LEU A 219 -4.90 -24.51 9.74
C LEU A 219 -4.28 -24.15 11.11
N PHE A 220 -3.86 -22.90 11.28
CA PHE A 220 -3.24 -22.46 12.53
C PHE A 220 -4.25 -22.48 13.68
N ASN A 221 -3.80 -22.92 14.86
CA ASN A 221 -4.58 -22.93 16.07
C ASN A 221 -3.89 -22.07 17.13
N SER A 222 -4.55 -21.01 17.57
CA SER A 222 -4.00 -20.09 18.58
C SER A 222 -3.85 -20.74 19.96
N ARG A 223 -4.52 -21.88 20.22
CA ARG A 223 -4.50 -22.56 21.52
C ARG A 223 -3.39 -23.60 21.67
N SER A 224 -2.93 -24.21 20.58
CA SER A 224 -1.95 -25.29 20.63
C SER A 224 -1.11 -25.36 19.36
N PRO A 225 0.21 -25.54 19.46
CA PRO A 225 1.07 -25.69 18.30
C PRO A 225 0.83 -27.03 17.57
N LEU A 226 1.33 -27.12 16.35
CA LEU A 226 1.32 -28.32 15.51
C LEU A 226 2.05 -29.46 16.22
N SER A 227 1.32 -30.55 16.50
CA SER A 227 1.87 -31.77 17.09
C SER A 227 2.47 -32.69 16.04
N GLU A 228 3.45 -33.50 16.45
CA GLU A 228 4.10 -34.49 15.55
C GLU A 228 3.16 -35.59 15.06
N SER A 229 2.07 -35.83 15.80
CA SER A 229 0.99 -36.77 15.45
C SER A 229 0.01 -36.22 14.40
N ASN A 230 0.08 -34.93 14.08
CA ASN A 230 -0.82 -34.31 13.10
C ASN A 230 -0.43 -34.71 11.67
N HIS A 231 -1.42 -34.93 10.79
CA HIS A 231 -1.17 -35.32 9.40
C HIS A 231 -0.45 -34.24 8.57
N TYR A 232 -0.57 -32.97 8.97
CA TYR A 232 0.17 -31.84 8.40
C TYR A 232 1.61 -31.72 8.95
N TYR A 233 2.00 -32.53 9.92
CA TYR A 233 3.39 -32.61 10.36
C TYR A 233 4.20 -33.50 9.40
N ASN A 234 5.35 -32.98 8.98
CA ASN A 234 6.33 -33.72 8.20
C ASN A 234 7.40 -34.26 9.15
N GLN A 235 7.40 -35.58 9.37
CA GLN A 235 8.30 -36.27 10.29
C GLN A 235 9.78 -36.13 9.87
N ASN A 236 10.06 -36.17 8.57
CA ASN A 236 11.42 -36.19 8.03
C ASN A 236 11.58 -35.12 6.94
N PRO A 237 11.77 -33.84 7.32
CA PRO A 237 11.91 -32.75 6.36
C PRO A 237 13.23 -32.87 5.59
N SER A 238 13.13 -32.76 4.26
CA SER A 238 14.31 -32.64 3.40
C SER A 238 14.87 -31.21 3.44
N LEU A 239 16.07 -30.99 2.88
CA LEU A 239 16.59 -29.62 2.69
C LEU A 239 15.64 -28.76 1.86
N SER A 240 14.99 -29.36 0.86
CA SER A 240 13.97 -28.66 0.05
C SER A 240 12.74 -28.25 0.86
N ASP A 241 12.48 -28.88 2.00
CA ASP A 241 11.35 -28.55 2.86
C ASP A 241 11.62 -27.36 3.76
N GLN A 242 12.88 -27.12 4.11
CA GLN A 242 13.31 -26.06 5.00
C GLN A 242 13.17 -24.67 4.37
N MET A 243 13.04 -23.67 5.24
CA MET A 243 13.02 -22.27 4.80
C MET A 243 14.44 -21.78 4.58
N HIS A 244 14.67 -21.18 3.43
CA HIS A 244 15.97 -20.67 3.00
C HIS A 244 16.18 -19.21 3.39
N CYS A 245 15.10 -18.50 3.70
CA CYS A 245 15.16 -17.14 4.23
C CYS A 245 13.90 -16.83 5.03
N LEU A 246 14.07 -16.10 6.13
CA LEU A 246 12.99 -15.54 6.93
C LEU A 246 12.82 -14.06 6.59
N VAL A 247 11.63 -13.66 6.15
CA VAL A 247 11.31 -12.28 5.76
C VAL A 247 10.34 -11.69 6.77
N TYR A 248 10.81 -10.69 7.52
CA TYR A 248 10.00 -9.94 8.47
C TYR A 248 9.22 -8.83 7.76
N VAL A 249 7.91 -8.98 7.61
CA VAL A 249 7.03 -7.96 7.03
C VAL A 249 6.50 -7.06 8.14
N ILE A 250 6.94 -5.80 8.15
CA ILE A 250 6.64 -4.85 9.23
C ILE A 250 6.04 -3.57 8.65
N SER A 251 4.85 -3.20 9.13
CA SER A 251 4.17 -1.97 8.74
C SER A 251 4.75 -0.77 9.48
N ALA A 252 5.23 0.25 8.76
CA ALA A 252 5.95 1.38 9.33
C ALA A 252 5.08 2.28 10.23
N ASP A 253 3.78 2.39 9.94
CA ASP A 253 2.74 3.04 10.76
C ASP A 253 2.47 2.32 12.09
N LYS A 254 2.73 1.00 12.16
CA LYS A 254 2.43 0.16 13.32
C LYS A 254 3.65 -0.19 14.18
N ILE A 255 4.85 0.24 13.81
CA ILE A 255 6.09 -0.06 14.57
C ILE A 255 6.01 0.44 16.02
N SER A 256 5.46 1.64 16.23
CA SER A 256 5.32 2.23 17.56
C SER A 256 4.27 1.54 18.43
N MET A 257 3.31 0.84 17.81
CA MET A 257 2.20 0.15 18.49
C MET A 257 2.49 -1.33 18.75
N MET A 258 3.70 -1.81 18.46
CA MET A 258 4.07 -3.18 18.74
C MET A 258 4.19 -3.41 20.24
N GLY A 259 3.27 -4.20 20.81
CA GLY A 259 3.32 -4.60 22.21
C GLY A 259 4.59 -5.39 22.55
N ASN A 260 5.04 -5.27 23.80
CA ASN A 260 6.26 -5.93 24.28
C ASN A 260 6.25 -7.45 24.07
N ASP A 261 5.08 -8.09 24.14
CA ASP A 261 4.98 -9.54 23.96
C ASP A 261 5.17 -9.97 22.51
N PHE A 262 4.74 -9.16 21.54
CA PHE A 262 5.04 -9.39 20.14
C PHE A 262 6.54 -9.21 19.85
N ILE A 263 7.18 -8.20 20.47
CA ILE A 263 8.63 -8.01 20.37
C ILE A 263 9.39 -9.22 20.93
N LYS A 264 8.94 -9.80 22.06
CA LYS A 264 9.52 -11.05 22.59
C LYS A 264 9.36 -12.22 21.61
N LYS A 265 8.17 -12.39 21.01
CA LYS A 265 7.93 -13.42 19.97
C LYS A 265 8.88 -13.24 18.78
N LEU A 266 9.02 -12.01 18.27
CA LEU A 266 9.95 -11.67 17.18
C LEU A 266 11.41 -12.05 17.53
N LYS A 267 11.89 -11.65 18.72
CA LYS A 267 13.25 -11.95 19.20
C LYS A 267 13.52 -13.45 19.26
N SER A 268 12.57 -14.21 19.81
CA SER A 268 12.68 -15.67 19.95
C SER A 268 12.78 -16.37 18.59
N VAL A 269 11.91 -16.01 17.62
CA VAL A 269 11.99 -16.55 16.26
C VAL A 269 13.33 -16.18 15.61
N ARG A 270 13.76 -14.92 15.76
CA ARG A 270 14.98 -14.39 15.16
C ARG A 270 16.24 -15.09 15.68
N GLU A 271 16.33 -15.32 16.98
CA GLU A 271 17.43 -16.05 17.60
C GLU A 271 17.48 -17.50 17.12
N THR A 272 16.32 -18.14 17.02
CA THR A 272 16.22 -19.51 16.51
C THR A 272 16.66 -19.59 15.04
N ALA A 273 16.14 -18.70 14.19
CA ALA A 273 16.53 -18.62 12.77
C ALA A 273 18.04 -18.33 12.62
N SER A 274 18.60 -17.45 13.45
CA SER A 274 20.04 -17.17 13.47
C SER A 274 20.86 -18.39 13.89
N GLY A 275 20.41 -19.14 14.91
CA GLY A 275 21.07 -20.37 15.34
C GLY A 275 21.03 -21.48 14.29
N MET A 276 20.01 -21.47 13.43
CA MET A 276 19.90 -22.36 12.27
C MET A 276 20.70 -21.88 11.05
N GLY A 277 21.32 -20.69 11.10
CA GLY A 277 22.01 -20.10 9.96
C GLY A 277 21.08 -19.60 8.84
N ILE A 278 19.78 -19.45 9.10
CA ILE A 278 18.81 -18.96 8.12
C ILE A 278 18.99 -17.44 7.97
N PRO A 279 19.26 -16.92 6.76
CA PRO A 279 19.30 -15.49 6.49
C PRO A 279 17.97 -14.80 6.80
N GLN A 280 18.06 -13.61 7.40
CA GLN A 280 16.90 -12.85 7.83
C GLN A 280 16.86 -11.48 7.15
N VAL A 281 15.72 -11.13 6.57
CA VAL A 281 15.49 -9.87 5.86
C VAL A 281 14.31 -9.15 6.48
N VAL A 282 14.38 -7.82 6.59
CA VAL A 282 13.25 -6.99 7.03
C VAL A 282 12.67 -6.26 5.83
N PHE A 283 11.38 -6.44 5.61
CA PHE A 283 10.60 -5.81 4.56
C PHE A 283 9.59 -4.84 5.20
N MET A 284 9.80 -3.53 5.00
CA MET A 284 8.93 -2.50 5.56
C MET A 284 7.81 -2.11 4.59
N THR A 285 6.57 -2.19 5.05
CA THR A 285 5.36 -1.79 4.30
C THR A 285 4.80 -0.47 4.85
N ARG A 286 3.92 0.19 4.08
CA ARG A 286 3.24 1.46 4.47
C ARG A 286 4.20 2.56 4.94
N VAL A 287 5.37 2.64 4.32
CA VAL A 287 6.43 3.60 4.65
C VAL A 287 6.03 5.05 4.40
N ASP A 288 5.06 5.26 3.50
CA ASP A 288 4.37 6.52 3.21
C ASP A 288 3.60 7.07 4.42
N LEU A 289 3.04 6.20 5.27
CA LEU A 289 2.27 6.61 6.45
C LEU A 289 3.13 6.97 7.67
N ALA A 290 4.39 6.52 7.71
CA ALA A 290 5.25 6.71 8.88
C ALA A 290 5.91 8.11 8.95
N CYS A 291 5.89 8.90 7.88
CA CYS A 291 6.49 10.24 7.89
C CYS A 291 5.83 11.16 6.85
N PRO A 292 5.38 12.38 7.23
CA PRO A 292 4.85 13.37 6.29
C PRO A 292 5.83 13.69 5.15
N MET A 293 7.14 13.75 5.44
CA MET A 293 8.19 13.98 4.46
C MET A 293 8.38 12.82 3.46
N THR A 294 7.95 11.61 3.83
CA THR A 294 7.96 10.41 2.97
C THR A 294 6.66 10.30 2.18
N LYS A 295 5.54 10.80 2.75
CA LYS A 295 4.26 11.01 2.07
C LYS A 295 4.38 12.06 0.96
N GLU A 296 5.14 13.13 1.21
CA GLU A 296 5.41 14.19 0.23
C GLU A 296 6.51 13.80 -0.79
N ASN A 297 7.50 12.98 -0.39
CA ASN A 297 8.55 12.51 -1.31
C ASN A 297 9.18 11.18 -0.87
N LEU A 298 8.82 10.09 -1.57
CA LEU A 298 9.37 8.74 -1.36
C LEU A 298 10.89 8.62 -1.61
N GLN A 299 11.52 9.58 -2.32
CA GLN A 299 12.98 9.60 -2.53
C GLN A 299 13.76 9.78 -1.21
N ASN A 300 13.13 10.36 -0.17
CA ASN A 300 13.74 10.52 1.15
C ASN A 300 14.06 9.19 1.85
N ILE A 301 13.39 8.09 1.46
CA ILE A 301 13.74 6.75 1.92
C ILE A 301 15.13 6.38 1.37
N TYR A 302 15.38 6.59 0.08
CA TYR A 302 16.63 6.15 -0.56
C TYR A 302 17.81 7.11 -0.30
N ILE A 303 17.56 8.42 -0.23
CA ILE A 303 18.62 9.43 0.01
C ILE A 303 19.19 9.33 1.44
N LYS A 304 18.35 9.03 2.45
CA LYS A 304 18.83 8.84 3.83
C LYS A 304 19.46 7.48 4.08
N TRP A 305 19.14 6.45 3.29
CA TRP A 305 19.78 5.14 3.42
C TRP A 305 21.25 5.16 2.97
N GLY A 306 21.67 6.07 2.07
CA GLY A 306 23.08 6.23 1.70
C GLY A 306 23.93 6.97 2.75
N HIS A 307 23.39 8.01 3.39
CA HIS A 307 24.17 8.84 4.33
C HIS A 307 24.05 8.43 5.80
N ARG A 308 22.92 7.86 6.25
CA ARG A 308 22.72 7.48 7.66
C ARG A 308 23.04 6.01 7.97
N THR A 309 23.22 5.13 7.01
CA THR A 309 23.60 3.73 7.29
C THR A 309 24.92 3.64 8.07
N ARG A 310 25.90 4.51 7.82
CA ARG A 310 27.13 4.54 8.63
C ARG A 310 26.92 4.96 10.09
N THR A 311 25.88 5.72 10.40
CA THR A 311 25.65 6.27 11.76
C THR A 311 24.56 5.52 12.51
N TRP A 312 23.52 5.02 11.82
CA TRP A 312 22.44 4.24 12.43
C TRP A 312 22.80 2.77 12.67
N LEU A 313 23.53 2.10 11.75
CA LEU A 313 24.07 0.75 12.02
C LEU A 313 25.16 0.76 13.11
N LYS A 314 25.84 1.90 13.33
CA LYS A 314 26.82 2.04 14.43
C LYS A 314 26.17 2.42 15.76
N SER A 315 25.11 3.24 15.77
CA SER A 315 24.47 3.69 17.01
C SER A 315 23.40 2.74 17.54
N LYS A 316 22.86 1.85 16.72
CA LYS A 316 22.05 0.72 17.16
C LYS A 316 22.68 -0.56 16.59
N ARG A 317 23.68 -1.08 17.32
CA ARG A 317 23.55 -2.47 17.79
C ARG A 317 22.20 -2.53 18.48
N LEU A 318 21.15 -2.78 17.70
CA LEU A 318 19.89 -3.23 18.25
C LEU A 318 20.26 -4.53 18.94
N ASN A 319 20.42 -4.45 20.27
CA ASN A 319 20.19 -5.57 21.16
C ASN A 319 18.68 -5.90 21.11
N LEU A 320 18.20 -6.19 19.89
CA LEU A 320 17.15 -7.17 19.72
C LEU A 320 17.71 -8.45 20.31
#